data_AF-A0A2S9FC08-F1
#
_entry.id   AF-A0A2S9FC08-F1
#
_cell.length_a   1.000
_cell.length_b   1.000
_cell.length_c   1.000
_cell.angle_alpha   90.00
_cell.angle_beta   90.00
_cell.angle_gamma   90.00
#
_symmetry.space_group_name_H-M   'P 1'
#
loop_
_entity.id
_entity.type
_entity.pdbx_description
1 polymer ?
#
loop_
_entity_poly.entity_id
_entity_poly.type
_entity_poly.pdbx_seq_one_letter_code
_entity_poly.pdbx_strand_id
1 'polypeptide(L)'
;MSAPTFEADQRWRLHPQVAVRPEPFGALLYHFGTRKLSFLKNRTIVEVINALSDHPDARSACRAAGIDDDAQAPYLHALGVLVQSQMLVPDPGENS
;
A
#
# COMPACT_ATOMS: atom_id res chain seq x y z
N MET A 1 -6.23 -19.52 -3.40
CA MET A 1 -5.49 -18.82 -2.32
C MET A 1 -6.34 -17.62 -1.91
N SER A 2 -6.77 -17.56 -0.65
CA SER A 2 -7.47 -16.37 -0.13
C SER A 2 -6.51 -15.19 -0.08
N ALA A 3 -7.00 -13.98 -0.33
CA ALA A 3 -6.19 -12.77 -0.13
C ALA A 3 -5.76 -12.69 1.35
N PRO A 4 -4.53 -12.24 1.64
CA PRO A 4 -4.09 -12.07 3.02
C PRO A 4 -4.96 -11.03 3.74
N THR A 5 -5.12 -11.17 5.06
CA THR A 5 -5.75 -10.14 5.89
C THR A 5 -4.76 -9.00 6.11
N PHE A 6 -5.22 -7.75 6.00
CA PHE A 6 -4.39 -6.59 6.27
C PHE A 6 -4.20 -6.39 7.77
N GLU A 7 -2.94 -6.30 8.19
CA GLU A 7 -2.52 -6.06 9.57
C GLU A 7 -1.60 -4.84 9.57
N ALA A 8 -1.98 -3.80 10.30
CA ALA A 8 -1.30 -2.49 10.25
C ALA A 8 0.12 -2.54 10.84
N ASP A 9 0.39 -3.49 11.73
CA ASP A 9 1.64 -3.67 12.44
C ASP A 9 2.57 -4.70 11.75
N GLN A 10 2.32 -4.99 10.47
CA GLN A 10 3.15 -5.84 9.61
C GLN A 10 3.76 -5.05 8.45
N ARG A 11 4.86 -5.57 7.90
CA ARG A 11 5.52 -5.04 6.71
C ARG A 11 4.76 -5.41 5.44
N TRP A 12 4.61 -4.44 4.54
CA TRP A 12 3.89 -4.60 3.27
C TRP A 12 4.73 -4.07 2.11
N ARG A 13 4.40 -4.48 0.90
CA ARG A 13 4.96 -3.94 -0.34
C ARG A 13 3.97 -4.01 -1.48
N LEU A 14 4.22 -3.24 -2.54
CA LEU A 14 3.51 -3.42 -3.81
C LEU A 14 3.75 -4.83 -4.34
N HIS A 15 2.69 -5.46 -4.85
CA HIS A 15 2.84 -6.74 -5.53
C HIS A 15 3.79 -6.57 -6.72
N PRO A 16 4.76 -7.48 -6.96
CA PRO A 16 5.78 -7.33 -8.02
C PRO A 16 5.21 -7.28 -9.46
N GLN A 17 3.93 -7.60 -9.61
CA GLN A 17 3.19 -7.49 -10.88
C GLN A 17 2.28 -6.25 -10.94
N VAL A 18 2.47 -5.28 -10.05
CA VAL A 18 1.73 -4.02 -10.06
C VAL A 18 2.62 -2.92 -10.63
N ALA A 19 2.14 -2.26 -11.67
CA ALA A 19 2.69 -1.00 -12.14
C ALA A 19 1.96 0.18 -11.47
N VAL A 20 2.72 1.16 -11.00
CA VAL A 20 2.20 2.43 -10.51
C VAL A 20 2.44 3.49 -11.58
N ARG A 21 1.38 4.17 -12.01
CA ARG A 21 1.45 5.33 -12.89
C ARG A 21 1.00 6.57 -12.10
N PRO A 22 1.93 7.48 -11.75
CA PRO A 22 1.59 8.73 -11.08
C PRO A 22 0.71 9.63 -11.96
N GLU A 23 -0.22 10.33 -11.32
CA GLU A 23 -1.12 11.30 -11.95
C GLU A 23 -1.27 12.52 -11.02
N PRO A 24 -1.66 13.72 -11.52
CA PRO A 24 -1.75 14.92 -10.69
C PRO A 24 -2.67 14.78 -9.46
N PHE A 25 -3.66 13.88 -9.53
CA PHE A 25 -4.60 13.59 -8.45
C PHE A 25 -4.18 12.43 -7.53
N GLY A 26 -3.11 11.69 -7.87
CA GLY A 26 -2.71 10.47 -7.17
C GLY A 26 -2.04 9.46 -8.10
N ALA A 27 -2.63 8.29 -8.30
CA ALA A 27 -2.04 7.26 -9.16
C ALA A 27 -3.06 6.25 -9.72
N LEU A 28 -2.68 5.63 -10.83
CA LEU A 28 -3.29 4.43 -11.39
C LEU A 28 -2.43 3.22 -11.06
N LEU A 29 -3.03 2.19 -10.48
CA LEU A 29 -2.36 0.92 -10.17
C LEU A 29 -2.90 -0.17 -11.07
N TYR A 30 -2.03 -0.80 -11.86
CA TYR A 30 -2.41 -1.88 -12.76
C TYR A 30 -1.71 -3.17 -12.39
N HIS A 31 -2.47 -4.23 -12.12
CA HIS A 31 -1.93 -5.56 -11.81
C HIS A 31 -1.89 -6.43 -13.08
N PHE A 32 -0.70 -6.81 -13.56
CA PHE A 32 -0.54 -7.57 -14.81
C PHE A 32 -1.16 -8.99 -14.76
N GLY A 33 -1.05 -9.69 -13.63
CA GLY A 33 -1.65 -11.02 -13.46
C GLY A 33 -3.19 -11.04 -13.48
N THR A 34 -3.84 -10.19 -12.67
CA THR A 34 -5.31 -10.17 -12.54
C THR A 34 -6.00 -9.20 -13.50
N ARG A 35 -5.24 -8.33 -14.17
CA ARG A 35 -5.72 -7.23 -15.02
C ARG A 35 -6.63 -6.22 -14.30
N LYS A 36 -6.59 -6.19 -12.97
CA LYS A 36 -7.31 -5.20 -12.16
C LYS A 36 -6.65 -3.82 -12.28
N LEU A 37 -7.49 -2.80 -12.30
CA LEU A 37 -7.10 -1.39 -12.27
C LEU A 37 -7.68 -0.75 -11.01
N SER A 38 -6.84 -0.08 -10.22
CA SER A 38 -7.25 0.68 -9.03
C SER A 38 -6.80 2.12 -9.14
N PHE A 39 -7.59 3.02 -8.56
CA PHE A 39 -7.36 4.46 -8.60
C PHE A 39 -7.10 4.96 -7.19
N LEU A 40 -5.93 5.57 -6.98
CA LEU A 40 -5.65 6.34 -5.78
C LEU A 40 -5.89 7.81 -6.10
N LYS A 41 -6.86 8.42 -5.41
CA LYS A 41 -7.30 9.81 -5.63
C LYS A 41 -6.68 10.82 -4.64
N ASN A 42 -5.68 10.39 -3.89
CA ASN A 42 -4.97 11.19 -2.91
C ASN A 42 -3.47 10.95 -3.12
N ARG A 43 -2.66 12.00 -3.18
CA ARG A 43 -1.20 11.88 -3.34
C ARG A 43 -0.52 11.32 -2.09
N THR A 44 -1.04 11.59 -0.91
CA THR A 44 -0.49 11.08 0.36
C THR A 44 -0.57 9.54 0.43
N ILE A 45 -1.67 8.92 -0.02
CA ILE A 45 -1.70 7.43 -0.07
C ILE A 45 -0.70 6.87 -1.10
N VAL A 46 -0.37 7.63 -2.17
CA VAL A 46 0.67 7.24 -3.13
C VAL A 46 2.05 7.27 -2.46
N GLU A 47 2.32 8.30 -1.66
CA GLU A 47 3.56 8.40 -0.87
C GLU A 47 3.66 7.23 0.12
N VAL A 48 2.58 6.91 0.84
CA VAL A 48 2.54 5.77 1.76
C VAL A 48 2.88 4.45 1.04
N ILE A 49 2.20 4.11 -0.08
CA ILE A 49 2.43 2.81 -0.74
C ILE A 49 3.85 2.66 -1.30
N ASN A 50 4.50 3.78 -1.68
CA ASN A 50 5.86 3.76 -2.18
C ASN A 50 6.89 3.62 -1.05
N ALA A 51 6.57 4.09 0.16
CA ALA A 51 7.43 3.99 1.33
C ALA A 51 7.25 2.67 2.11
N LEU A 52 6.18 1.90 1.88
CA LEU A 52 5.86 0.69 2.67
C LEU A 52 7.04 -0.27 2.84
N SER A 53 7.82 -0.49 1.77
CA SER A 53 8.96 -1.41 1.78
C SER A 53 10.16 -0.88 2.55
N ASP A 54 10.20 0.41 2.89
CA ASP A 54 11.29 1.04 3.65
C ASP A 54 11.00 1.09 5.16
N HIS A 55 9.82 0.64 5.58
CA HIS A 55 9.35 0.73 6.96
C HIS A 55 8.99 -0.65 7.54
N PRO A 56 9.10 -0.83 8.87
CA PRO A 56 8.78 -2.11 9.50
C PRO A 56 7.28 -2.45 9.47
N ASP A 57 6.42 -1.44 9.36
CA ASP A 57 4.97 -1.60 9.37
C ASP A 57 4.24 -0.45 8.64
N ALA A 58 2.96 -0.65 8.34
CA ALA A 58 2.14 0.32 7.62
C ALA A 58 1.93 1.63 8.40
N ARG A 59 1.88 1.58 9.74
CA ARG A 59 1.75 2.79 10.58
C ARG A 59 2.99 3.67 10.47
N SER A 60 4.16 3.06 10.49
CA SER A 60 5.45 3.74 10.36
C SER A 60 5.59 4.39 8.98
N ALA A 61 5.12 3.74 7.92
CA ALA A 61 5.03 4.37 6.59
C ALA A 61 4.03 5.55 6.56
N CYS A 62 2.88 5.45 7.23
CA CYS A 62 1.96 6.57 7.37
C CYS A 62 2.60 7.76 8.09
N ARG A 63 3.31 7.53 9.20
CA ARG A 63 4.03 8.58 9.93
C ARG A 63 5.12 9.23 9.08
N ALA A 64 5.87 8.43 8.32
CA ALA A 64 6.88 8.95 7.40
C ALA A 64 6.29 9.82 6.28
N ALA A 65 5.04 9.55 5.87
CA ALA A 65 4.26 10.39 4.97
C ALA A 65 3.59 11.61 5.66
N GLY A 66 3.91 11.87 6.93
CA GLY A 66 3.37 13.00 7.70
C GLY A 66 1.93 12.81 8.18
N ILE A 67 1.44 11.57 8.30
CA ILE A 67 0.12 11.26 8.83
C ILE A 67 0.24 10.92 10.32
N ASP A 68 -0.32 11.79 11.17
CA ASP A 68 -0.41 11.57 12.61
C ASP A 68 -1.30 10.35 12.95
N ASP A 69 -1.04 9.70 14.08
CA ASP A 69 -1.67 8.42 14.46
C ASP A 69 -3.21 8.48 14.51
N ASP A 70 -3.78 9.62 14.91
CA ASP A 70 -5.23 9.88 14.93
C ASP A 70 -5.83 10.05 13.52
N ALA A 71 -5.02 10.43 12.54
CA ALA A 71 -5.40 10.59 11.14
C ALA A 71 -5.18 9.33 10.27
N GLN A 72 -4.57 8.26 10.81
CA GLN A 72 -4.19 7.07 10.03
C GLN A 72 -5.36 6.19 9.59
N ALA A 73 -6.47 6.18 10.33
CA ALA A 73 -7.59 5.26 10.09
C ALA A 73 -8.05 5.17 8.60
N PRO A 74 -8.31 6.27 7.87
CA PRO A 74 -8.69 6.19 6.45
C PRO A 74 -7.59 5.62 5.55
N TYR A 75 -6.31 5.86 5.86
CA TYR A 75 -5.19 5.35 5.09
C TYR A 75 -5.01 3.84 5.31
N LEU A 76 -5.08 3.38 6.57
CA LEU A 76 -5.04 1.96 6.90
C LEU A 76 -6.22 1.19 6.25
N HIS A 77 -7.40 1.79 6.21
CA HIS A 77 -8.54 1.22 5.48
C HIS A 77 -8.25 1.09 3.98
N ALA A 78 -7.70 2.13 3.35
CA ALA A 78 -7.33 2.11 1.93
C ALA A 78 -6.28 1.03 1.63
N LEU A 79 -5.26 0.87 2.50
CA LEU A 79 -4.28 -0.21 2.39
C LEU A 79 -4.94 -1.59 2.48
N GLY A 80 -5.90 -1.78 3.39
CA GLY A 80 -6.69 -3.00 3.48
C GLY A 80 -7.43 -3.34 2.17
N VAL A 81 -8.03 -2.36 1.52
CA VAL A 81 -8.67 -2.53 0.20
C VAL A 81 -7.64 -2.90 -0.88
N LEU A 82 -6.44 -2.32 -0.84
CA LEU A 82 -5.35 -2.67 -1.75
C LEU A 82 -4.85 -4.11 -1.54
N VAL A 83 -4.79 -4.60 -0.30
CA VAL A 83 -4.48 -6.01 0.00
C VAL A 83 -5.57 -6.94 -0.56
N GLN A 84 -6.86 -6.63 -0.31
CA GLN A 84 -7.98 -7.43 -0.82
C GLN A 84 -8.02 -7.48 -2.36
N SER A 85 -7.55 -6.42 -3.02
CA SER A 85 -7.46 -6.34 -4.48
C SER A 85 -6.15 -6.90 -5.06
N GLN A 86 -5.27 -7.44 -4.21
CA GLN A 86 -3.94 -7.99 -4.55
C GLN A 86 -2.93 -6.96 -5.05
N MET A 87 -3.19 -5.67 -4.81
CA MET A 87 -2.25 -4.60 -5.15
C MET A 87 -1.06 -4.57 -4.18
N LEU A 88 -1.29 -4.93 -2.92
CA LEU A 88 -0.27 -5.08 -1.88
C LEU A 88 -0.13 -6.54 -1.46
N VAL A 89 1.07 -6.92 -1.05
CA VAL A 89 1.39 -8.22 -0.47
C VAL A 89 2.23 -8.07 0.80
N PRO A 90 2.19 -9.05 1.71
CA PRO A 90 3.12 -9.10 2.82
C PRO A 90 4.56 -9.05 2.30
N ASP A 91 5.39 -8.29 2.98
CA ASP A 91 6.82 -8.25 2.75
C ASP A 91 7.50 -8.99 3.89
N PRO A 92 8.09 -10.18 3.65
CA PRO A 92 8.79 -10.91 4.71
C PRO A 92 10.00 -10.14 5.26
N GLY A 93 10.41 -9.04 4.61
CA GLY A 93 11.67 -8.37 4.86
C GLY A 93 12.84 -9.21 4.33
N GLU A 94 13.96 -8.57 4.03
CA GLU A 94 15.19 -9.32 3.84
C GLU A 94 15.61 -9.93 5.19
N ASN A 95 15.54 -11.26 5.26
CA ASN A 95 16.14 -12.03 6.33
C ASN A 95 17.66 -11.91 6.18
N SER A 96 18.24 -10.82 6.68
CA SER A 96 19.70 -10.66 6.80
C SER A 96 20.28 -11.73 7.71
#